data_AF-A0A7V8WQF5-F1
#
_entry.id   AF-A0A7V8WQF5-F1
#
_cell.length_a   1.000
_cell.length_b   1.000
_cell.length_c   1.000
_cell.angle_alpha   90.00
_cell.angle_beta   90.00
_cell.angle_gamma   90.00
#
_symmetry.space_group_name_H-M   'P 1'
#
loop_
_entity.id
_entity.type
_entity.pdbx_description
1 polymer ?
#
loop_
_entity_poly.entity_id
_entity_poly.type
_entity_poly.pdbx_seq_one_letter_code
_entity_poly.pdbx_strand_id
1 'polypeptide(L)'
;MTEKTQPPISFGPEGLAPVVIRDAESGDVLMVAFMNEAAYFRTQSTGLVHFWSRSRNRLWQKGETSGHIQRVRDIFVNCDANSLLIDVDQVGAVCHDGYATCFYRRLEPDESLTTIRERWFDPADVYGDTETLGIATLTRQQMGAYAYLRAQDLTAVSTTSRLLRLPEGNVNARLGDELDELAGALAGTHRHIDQEADVALEAAQSLYWLLLTCVRDGVSWEALRPDRALDVAASNERMDEELLARLLRETARQWRVRHDTPDSANTPITAAGHATLHLVAQACVAVGIEPRDIVRDDLAELRRRPYLEPYFASLADART
;
A
#
# COMPACT_ATOMS: atom_id res chain seq x y z
N MET A 1 -7.51 36.54 21.48
CA MET A 1 -6.42 36.53 20.47
C MET A 1 -6.89 37.43 19.35
N THR A 2 -6.16 38.51 19.08
CA THR A 2 -6.51 39.50 18.04
C THR A 2 -6.68 38.79 16.69
N GLU A 3 -7.86 38.97 16.10
CA GLU A 3 -8.22 38.51 14.76
C GLU A 3 -7.29 39.22 13.77
N LYS A 4 -6.18 38.55 13.40
CA LYS A 4 -5.26 39.07 12.38
C LYS A 4 -6.01 39.09 11.06
N THR A 5 -6.48 40.27 10.67
CA THR A 5 -7.36 40.49 9.52
C THR A 5 -6.63 40.39 8.18
N GLN A 6 -5.29 40.33 8.18
CA GLN A 6 -4.47 40.24 6.98
C GLN A 6 -3.24 39.37 7.23
N PRO A 7 -2.86 38.50 6.29
CA PRO A 7 -1.68 37.65 6.44
C PRO A 7 -0.39 38.49 6.33
N PRO A 8 0.68 38.16 7.08
CA PRO A 8 1.94 38.89 7.07
C PRO A 8 2.81 38.53 5.84
N ILE A 9 2.17 38.32 4.68
CA ILE A 9 2.80 38.00 3.41
C ILE A 9 2.09 38.78 2.30
N SER A 10 2.87 39.33 1.37
CA SER A 10 2.40 39.91 0.13
C SER A 10 2.23 38.81 -0.90
N PHE A 11 1.03 38.70 -1.44
CA PHE A 11 0.77 37.92 -2.62
C PHE A 11 1.15 38.73 -3.86
N GLY A 12 1.74 38.09 -4.87
CA GLY A 12 2.12 38.75 -6.12
C GLY A 12 0.92 39.24 -6.94
N PRO A 13 1.14 39.75 -8.16
CA PRO A 13 0.08 40.32 -9.01
C PRO A 13 -1.07 39.36 -9.30
N GLU A 14 -0.81 38.05 -9.30
CA GLU A 14 -1.81 36.99 -9.51
C GLU A 14 -2.56 36.61 -8.22
N GLY A 15 -2.30 37.28 -7.10
CA GLY A 15 -2.84 36.91 -5.78
C GLY A 15 -2.21 35.65 -5.21
N LEU A 16 -0.99 35.30 -5.65
CA LEU A 16 -0.28 34.08 -5.27
C LEU A 16 1.11 34.36 -4.67
N ALA A 17 1.51 33.53 -3.72
CA ALA A 17 2.86 33.47 -3.18
C ALA A 17 3.42 32.04 -3.34
N PRO A 18 4.68 31.88 -3.79
CA PRO A 18 5.33 30.57 -3.80
C PRO A 18 5.57 30.09 -2.37
N VAL A 19 5.44 28.78 -2.20
CA VAL A 19 5.61 28.09 -0.93
C VAL A 19 6.51 26.89 -1.14
N VAL A 20 7.60 26.85 -0.37
CA VAL A 20 8.49 25.70 -0.27
C VAL A 20 8.02 24.84 0.90
N ILE A 21 7.84 23.54 0.66
CA ILE A 21 7.58 22.58 1.72
C ILE A 21 8.85 21.82 2.02
N ARG A 22 9.19 21.73 3.29
CA ARG A 22 10.35 20.99 3.78
C ARG A 22 9.92 20.02 4.86
N ASP A 23 10.53 18.84 4.86
CA ASP A 23 10.32 17.86 5.90
C ASP A 23 10.98 18.34 7.21
N ALA A 24 10.22 18.34 8.30
CA ALA A 24 10.67 18.88 9.57
C ALA A 24 11.78 18.03 10.23
N GLU A 25 11.86 16.74 9.91
CA GLU A 25 12.82 15.81 10.52
C GLU A 25 14.13 15.74 9.72
N SER A 26 14.04 15.48 8.42
CA SER A 26 15.19 15.30 7.54
C SER A 26 15.76 16.61 6.99
N GLY A 27 14.95 17.68 6.93
CA GLY A 27 15.30 18.94 6.28
C GLY A 27 15.25 18.89 4.75
N ASP A 28 14.80 17.79 4.15
CA ASP A 28 14.67 17.65 2.70
C ASP A 28 13.56 18.58 2.16
N VAL A 29 13.86 19.27 1.05
CA VAL A 29 12.82 20.00 0.31
C VAL A 29 11.92 18.99 -0.41
N LEU A 30 10.64 19.04 -0.08
CA LEU A 30 9.63 18.10 -0.53
C LEU A 30 8.97 18.53 -1.84
N MET A 31 8.51 19.78 -1.90
CA MET A 31 7.83 20.32 -3.08
C MET A 31 7.77 21.85 -3.04
N VAL A 32 7.47 22.44 -4.20
CA VAL A 32 7.12 23.86 -4.33
C VAL A 32 5.72 23.96 -4.94
N ALA A 33 4.90 24.83 -4.37
CA ALA A 33 3.57 25.14 -4.87
C ALA A 33 3.22 26.61 -4.62
N PHE A 34 1.96 26.99 -4.82
CA PHE A 34 1.48 28.36 -4.63
C PHE A 34 0.32 28.37 -3.62
N MET A 35 0.27 29.43 -2.81
CA MET A 35 -0.87 29.74 -1.96
C MET A 35 -1.44 31.10 -2.36
N ASN A 36 -2.77 31.22 -2.33
CA ASN A 36 -3.45 32.50 -2.22
C ASN A 36 -3.81 32.78 -0.75
N GLU A 37 -4.41 33.94 -0.49
CA GLU A 37 -4.84 34.35 0.85
C GLU A 37 -5.73 33.30 1.54
N ALA A 38 -6.70 32.75 0.81
CA ALA A 38 -7.58 31.71 1.35
C ALA A 38 -6.82 30.44 1.75
N ALA A 39 -5.86 30.00 0.94
CA ALA A 39 -5.03 28.83 1.23
C ALA A 39 -4.15 29.04 2.47
N TYR A 40 -3.60 30.25 2.63
CA TYR A 40 -2.85 30.63 3.83
C TYR A 40 -3.71 30.52 5.09
N PHE A 41 -4.90 31.14 5.09
CA PHE A 41 -5.77 31.12 6.26
C PHE A 41 -6.26 29.71 6.61
N ARG A 42 -6.59 28.91 5.60
CA ARG A 42 -6.98 27.50 5.79
C ARG A 42 -5.83 26.66 6.34
N THR A 43 -4.61 26.91 5.88
CA THR A 43 -3.42 26.22 6.40
C THR A 43 -3.21 26.53 7.88
N GLN A 44 -3.30 27.81 8.26
CA GLN A 44 -3.19 28.20 9.67
C GLN A 44 -4.33 27.64 10.54
N SER A 45 -5.57 27.65 10.05
CA SER A 45 -6.72 27.25 10.86
C SER A 45 -6.84 25.74 11.04
N THR A 46 -6.45 24.96 10.04
CA THR A 46 -6.56 23.49 10.06
C THR A 46 -5.30 22.80 10.56
N GLY A 47 -4.14 23.46 10.50
CA GLY A 47 -2.84 22.82 10.70
C GLY A 47 -2.45 21.86 9.57
N LEU A 48 -3.18 21.85 8.46
CA LEU A 48 -2.91 21.03 7.27
C LEU A 48 -2.60 21.93 6.08
N VAL A 49 -1.61 21.57 5.27
CA VAL A 49 -1.20 22.41 4.14
C VAL A 49 -2.28 22.44 3.05
N HIS A 50 -2.71 23.65 2.69
CA HIS A 50 -3.61 23.93 1.58
C HIS A 50 -2.90 24.74 0.50
N PHE A 51 -3.19 24.47 -0.76
CA PHE A 51 -2.58 25.17 -1.89
C PHE A 51 -3.65 25.74 -2.83
N TRP A 52 -3.23 26.68 -3.67
CA TRP A 52 -3.99 27.11 -4.83
C TRP A 52 -3.49 26.43 -6.10
N SER A 53 -4.37 25.67 -6.75
CA SER A 53 -4.07 25.02 -8.02
C SER A 53 -4.29 26.03 -9.16
N ARG A 54 -3.21 26.59 -9.72
CA ARG A 54 -3.32 27.57 -10.84
C ARG A 54 -4.08 27.02 -12.05
N SER A 55 -3.83 25.76 -12.41
CA SER A 55 -4.47 25.10 -13.55
C SER A 55 -5.96 24.81 -13.35
N ARG A 56 -6.37 24.45 -12.13
CA ARG A 56 -7.76 24.12 -11.77
C ARG A 56 -8.52 25.32 -11.20
N ASN A 57 -7.83 26.45 -11.03
CA ASN A 57 -8.32 27.67 -10.42
C ASN A 57 -9.12 27.45 -9.11
N ARG A 58 -8.62 26.56 -8.25
CA ARG A 58 -9.30 26.16 -7.02
C ARG A 58 -8.34 25.91 -5.86
N LEU A 59 -8.86 26.09 -4.65
CA LEU A 59 -8.23 25.65 -3.41
C LEU A 59 -8.21 24.11 -3.34
N TRP A 60 -7.15 23.53 -2.80
CA TRP A 60 -7.10 22.10 -2.49
C TRP A 60 -6.22 21.82 -1.27
N GLN A 61 -6.57 20.81 -0.49
CA GLN A 61 -5.73 20.34 0.63
C GLN A 61 -4.76 19.26 0.13
N LYS A 62 -3.48 19.32 0.52
CA LYS A 62 -2.53 18.26 0.15
C LYS A 62 -2.98 16.93 0.77
N GLY A 63 -3.15 15.91 -0.07
CA GLY A 63 -3.58 14.59 0.36
C GLY A 63 -5.06 14.48 0.70
N GLU A 64 -5.91 15.44 0.29
CA GLU A 64 -7.38 15.36 0.43
C GLU A 64 -7.94 14.05 -0.13
N THR A 65 -7.48 13.68 -1.32
CA THR A 65 -7.85 12.44 -2.01
C THR A 65 -6.98 11.26 -1.56
N SER A 66 -5.65 11.38 -1.61
CA SER A 66 -4.74 10.24 -1.40
C SER A 66 -4.43 9.89 0.07
N GLY A 67 -4.89 10.67 1.05
CA GLY A 67 -4.49 10.55 2.45
C GLY A 67 -3.04 10.98 2.75
N HIS A 68 -2.25 11.35 1.74
CA HIS A 68 -0.85 11.77 1.91
C HIS A 68 -0.76 13.24 2.34
N ILE A 69 -1.20 13.50 3.57
CA ILE A 69 -1.34 14.85 4.14
C ILE A 69 0.00 15.44 4.60
N GLN A 70 0.00 16.76 4.77
CA GLN A 70 1.12 17.53 5.32
C GLN A 70 0.64 18.27 6.57
N ARG A 71 1.16 17.89 7.74
CA ARG A 71 0.85 18.54 9.01
C ARG A 71 1.84 19.66 9.25
N VAL A 72 1.37 20.88 9.43
CA VAL A 72 2.21 22.07 9.63
C VAL A 72 2.91 21.97 10.99
N ARG A 73 4.24 22.13 10.99
CA ARG A 73 5.06 22.32 12.19
C ARG A 73 5.36 23.80 12.40
N ASP A 74 6.00 24.40 11.39
CA ASP A 74 6.43 25.79 11.42
C ASP A 74 6.18 26.47 10.08
N ILE A 75 5.92 27.78 10.11
CA ILE A 75 5.76 28.62 8.91
C ILE A 75 6.74 29.78 9.02
N PHE A 76 7.64 29.86 8.05
CA PHE A 76 8.62 30.92 7.89
C PHE A 76 8.26 31.80 6.70
N VAL A 77 8.58 33.09 6.82
CA VAL A 77 8.38 34.10 5.78
C VAL A 77 9.75 34.65 5.41
N ASN A 78 10.04 34.80 4.11
CA ASN A 78 11.32 35.35 3.67
C ASN A 78 11.44 36.86 3.98
N CYS A 79 12.62 37.45 3.77
CA CYS A 79 12.89 38.85 4.07
C CYS A 79 12.00 39.85 3.31
N ASP A 80 11.58 39.51 2.09
CA ASP A 80 10.72 40.35 1.27
C ASP A 80 9.23 40.10 1.52
N ALA A 81 8.91 39.20 2.46
CA ALA A 81 7.56 38.78 2.78
C ALA A 81 6.70 38.45 1.55
N ASN A 82 7.27 37.71 0.60
CA ASN A 82 6.60 37.34 -0.65
C ASN A 82 6.68 35.83 -0.96
N SER A 83 7.27 35.04 -0.06
CA SER A 83 7.29 33.58 -0.14
C SER A 83 7.26 32.94 1.25
N LEU A 84 6.82 31.69 1.31
CA LEU A 84 6.78 30.89 2.53
C LEU A 84 7.72 29.70 2.44
N LEU A 85 8.28 29.33 3.58
CA LEU A 85 8.83 28.00 3.83
C LEU A 85 8.00 27.36 4.95
N ILE A 86 7.45 26.18 4.71
CA ILE A 86 6.64 25.47 5.70
C ILE A 86 7.31 24.15 6.00
N ASP A 87 7.69 23.97 7.27
CA ASP A 87 8.16 22.70 7.79
C ASP A 87 6.94 21.86 8.14
N VAL A 88 6.95 20.59 7.69
CA VAL A 88 5.81 19.68 7.85
C VAL A 88 6.24 18.32 8.35
N ASP A 89 5.33 17.63 9.05
CA ASP A 89 5.36 16.17 9.08
C ASP A 89 4.62 15.65 7.86
N GLN A 90 5.34 14.98 6.97
CA GLN A 90 4.74 14.33 5.81
C GLN A 90 4.17 12.96 6.21
N VAL A 91 2.90 12.73 5.86
CA VAL A 91 2.27 11.40 5.93
C VAL A 91 2.18 10.82 4.52
N GLY A 92 2.66 9.60 4.29
CA GLY A 92 2.73 9.02 2.94
C GLY A 92 3.73 9.74 2.03
N ALA A 93 3.59 9.65 0.71
CA ALA A 93 4.53 10.31 -0.21
C ALA A 93 4.02 11.65 -0.77
N VAL A 94 4.98 12.53 -1.07
CA VAL A 94 4.72 13.90 -1.54
C VAL A 94 4.33 13.90 -3.01
N CYS A 95 5.11 13.17 -3.82
CA CYS A 95 4.98 13.18 -5.26
C CYS A 95 3.93 12.17 -5.73
N HIS A 96 3.14 12.55 -6.73
CA HIS A 96 2.19 11.62 -7.35
C HIS A 96 2.91 10.46 -8.05
N ASP A 97 4.15 10.68 -8.52
CA ASP A 97 5.01 9.65 -9.13
C ASP A 97 5.61 8.67 -8.10
N GLY A 98 5.18 8.74 -6.84
CA GLY A 98 5.58 7.77 -5.84
C GLY A 98 6.71 8.17 -4.92
N TYR A 99 7.35 9.30 -5.15
CA TYR A 99 8.57 9.67 -4.44
C TYR A 99 8.30 10.48 -3.16
N ALA A 100 9.20 10.35 -2.20
CA ALA A 100 9.22 11.12 -0.96
C ALA A 100 9.30 12.64 -1.20
N THR A 101 9.88 13.05 -2.33
CA THR A 101 10.03 14.44 -2.75
C THR A 101 9.74 14.56 -4.24
N CYS A 102 9.20 15.69 -4.68
CA CYS A 102 9.10 16.03 -6.11
C CYS A 102 10.49 16.20 -6.76
N PHE A 103 11.55 16.40 -5.97
CA PHE A 103 12.93 16.58 -6.43
C PHE A 103 13.68 15.25 -6.53
N TYR A 104 13.05 14.24 -7.13
CA TYR A 104 13.60 12.88 -7.25
C TYR A 104 14.57 12.70 -8.43
N ARG A 105 14.73 13.71 -9.29
CA ARG A 105 15.62 13.70 -10.46
C ARG A 105 16.75 14.73 -10.31
N ARG A 106 17.94 14.38 -10.80
CA ARG A 106 19.09 15.27 -10.93
C ARG A 106 19.29 15.66 -12.39
N LEU A 107 19.54 16.93 -12.65
CA LEU A 107 20.01 17.43 -13.94
C LEU A 107 21.51 17.15 -14.07
N GLU A 108 21.89 16.39 -15.10
CA GLU A 108 23.28 16.09 -15.41
C GLU A 108 23.90 17.16 -16.33
N PRO A 109 25.24 17.23 -16.46
CA PRO A 109 25.91 18.21 -17.32
C PRO A 109 25.54 18.13 -18.80
N ASP A 110 25.06 16.98 -19.26
CA ASP A 110 24.58 16.74 -20.63
C ASP A 110 23.07 17.03 -20.80
N GLU A 111 22.47 17.70 -19.81
CA GLU A 111 21.04 18.04 -19.73
C GLU A 111 20.09 16.85 -19.55
N SER A 112 20.60 15.63 -19.38
CA SER A 112 19.78 14.46 -19.05
C SER A 112 19.29 14.48 -17.60
N LEU A 113 18.20 13.75 -17.33
CA LEU A 113 17.61 13.64 -15.99
C LEU A 113 17.81 12.22 -15.43
N THR A 114 18.55 12.10 -14.34
CA THR A 114 18.76 10.83 -13.63
C THR A 114 17.87 10.75 -12.39
N THR A 115 17.14 9.64 -12.20
CA THR A 115 16.41 9.38 -10.95
C THR A 115 17.38 9.06 -9.82
N ILE A 116 17.37 9.85 -8.75
CA ILE A 116 18.31 9.80 -7.62
C ILE A 116 17.62 9.55 -6.26
N ARG A 117 16.32 9.24 -6.27
CA ARG A 117 15.56 8.86 -5.07
C ARG A 117 14.83 7.56 -5.33
N GLU A 118 14.66 6.78 -4.28
CA GLU A 118 13.84 5.56 -4.32
C GLU A 118 12.36 5.94 -4.43
N ARG A 119 11.64 5.23 -5.31
CA ARG A 119 10.18 5.37 -5.45
C ARG A 119 9.50 4.58 -4.33
N TRP A 120 8.64 5.24 -3.55
CA TRP A 120 7.93 4.63 -2.42
C TRP A 120 6.62 3.93 -2.82
N PHE A 121 5.96 4.36 -3.90
CA PHE A 121 4.75 3.72 -4.47
C PHE A 121 4.66 3.94 -5.99
N ASP A 122 3.87 3.18 -6.76
CA ASP A 122 3.66 3.50 -8.19
C ASP A 122 2.45 4.44 -8.38
N PRO A 123 2.52 5.56 -9.13
CA PRO A 123 1.35 6.39 -9.44
C PRO A 123 0.14 5.60 -9.94
N ALA A 124 0.34 4.51 -10.70
CA ALA A 124 -0.75 3.64 -11.17
C ALA A 124 -1.44 2.92 -10.00
N ASP A 125 -0.74 2.66 -8.90
CA ASP A 125 -1.33 2.16 -7.66
C ASP A 125 -2.34 3.17 -7.09
N VAL A 126 -2.01 4.45 -7.06
CA VAL A 126 -2.83 5.44 -6.33
C VAL A 126 -3.89 6.09 -7.24
N TYR A 127 -3.60 6.26 -8.53
CA TYR A 127 -4.41 7.06 -9.47
C TYR A 127 -4.90 6.28 -10.71
N GLY A 128 -4.58 4.98 -10.84
CA GLY A 128 -4.95 4.17 -12.01
C GLY A 128 -6.40 3.69 -12.04
N ASP A 129 -6.92 3.48 -13.26
CA ASP A 129 -8.15 2.72 -13.51
C ASP A 129 -7.94 1.23 -13.15
N THR A 130 -9.04 0.53 -12.83
CA THR A 130 -9.04 -0.80 -12.20
C THR A 130 -8.27 -1.90 -12.96
N GLU A 131 -8.04 -1.75 -14.27
CA GLU A 131 -7.21 -2.66 -15.10
C GLU A 131 -5.70 -2.36 -15.03
N THR A 132 -5.31 -1.19 -14.54
CA THR A 132 -3.91 -0.70 -14.46
C THR A 132 -3.35 -0.61 -13.05
N LEU A 133 -4.10 -1.09 -12.04
CA LEU A 133 -3.63 -1.05 -10.65
C LEU A 133 -2.39 -1.92 -10.49
N GLY A 134 -1.30 -1.32 -10.02
CA GLY A 134 -0.11 -2.06 -9.67
C GLY A 134 -0.34 -2.95 -8.44
N ILE A 135 0.62 -3.83 -8.19
CA ILE A 135 0.49 -4.87 -7.17
C ILE A 135 0.37 -4.29 -5.76
N ALA A 136 0.91 -3.09 -5.51
CA ALA A 136 0.81 -2.47 -4.20
C ALA A 136 -0.62 -2.03 -3.90
N THR A 137 -1.34 -1.46 -4.87
CA THR A 137 -2.75 -1.15 -4.63
C THR A 137 -3.64 -2.35 -4.64
N LEU A 138 -3.41 -3.33 -5.52
CA LEU A 138 -4.18 -4.56 -5.48
C LEU A 138 -4.07 -5.23 -4.10
N THR A 139 -2.86 -5.39 -3.58
CA THR A 139 -2.66 -6.00 -2.26
C THR A 139 -3.14 -5.14 -1.10
N ARG A 140 -3.06 -3.80 -1.19
CA ARG A 140 -3.68 -2.90 -0.19
C ARG A 140 -5.20 -3.07 -0.15
N GLN A 141 -5.84 -3.07 -1.32
CA GLN A 141 -7.29 -3.24 -1.42
C GLN A 141 -7.72 -4.62 -0.91
N GLN A 142 -6.95 -5.65 -1.25
CA GLN A 142 -7.21 -7.02 -0.83
C GLN A 142 -7.10 -7.14 0.70
N MET A 143 -5.94 -6.83 1.27
CA MET A 143 -5.71 -6.94 2.71
C MET A 143 -6.61 -6.00 3.51
N GLY A 144 -6.91 -4.81 2.98
CA GLY A 144 -7.85 -3.87 3.59
C GLY A 144 -9.28 -4.41 3.64
N ALA A 145 -9.72 -5.23 2.67
CA ALA A 145 -11.02 -5.89 2.71
C ALA A 145 -11.09 -6.90 3.87
N TYR A 146 -10.02 -7.69 4.08
CA TYR A 146 -9.91 -8.58 5.24
C TYR A 146 -9.88 -7.80 6.56
N ALA A 147 -9.14 -6.69 6.61
CA ALA A 147 -9.12 -5.82 7.79
C ALA A 147 -10.51 -5.23 8.10
N TYR A 148 -11.25 -4.82 7.06
CA TYR A 148 -12.63 -4.38 7.18
C TYR A 148 -13.56 -5.50 7.71
N LEU A 149 -13.43 -6.72 7.20
CA LEU A 149 -14.20 -7.89 7.69
C LEU A 149 -13.90 -8.25 9.14
N ARG A 150 -12.68 -7.95 9.63
CA ARG A 150 -12.29 -8.11 11.04
C ARG A 150 -12.87 -6.98 11.92
N ALA A 151 -12.84 -5.75 11.41
CA ALA A 151 -13.28 -4.56 12.14
C ALA A 151 -14.82 -4.49 12.26
N GLN A 152 -15.55 -4.88 11.22
CA GLN A 152 -17.01 -4.89 11.20
C GLN A 152 -17.53 -6.26 11.65
N ASP A 153 -18.59 -6.28 12.46
CA ASP A 153 -19.25 -7.55 12.80
C ASP A 153 -20.16 -8.01 11.67
N LEU A 154 -19.57 -8.76 10.74
CA LEU A 154 -20.26 -9.35 9.58
C LEU A 154 -20.36 -10.87 9.70
N THR A 155 -20.24 -11.40 10.92
CA THR A 155 -20.22 -12.84 11.20
C THR A 155 -21.49 -13.58 10.75
N ALA A 156 -22.63 -12.89 10.70
CA ALA A 156 -23.89 -13.43 10.22
C ALA A 156 -23.94 -13.66 8.69
N VAL A 157 -23.11 -12.97 7.91
CA VAL A 157 -23.16 -12.96 6.43
C VAL A 157 -21.83 -13.34 5.77
N SER A 158 -20.74 -13.45 6.53
CA SER A 158 -19.41 -13.76 6.02
C SER A 158 -18.69 -14.79 6.88
N THR A 159 -18.42 -15.97 6.30
CA THR A 159 -17.56 -17.00 6.90
C THR A 159 -16.16 -16.47 7.20
N THR A 160 -15.60 -15.63 6.32
CA THR A 160 -14.29 -15.00 6.52
C THR A 160 -14.31 -14.07 7.74
N SER A 161 -15.35 -13.25 7.91
CA SER A 161 -15.51 -12.41 9.12
C SER A 161 -15.62 -13.27 10.39
N ARG A 162 -16.36 -14.38 10.33
CA ARG A 162 -16.43 -15.37 11.43
C ARG A 162 -15.05 -15.92 11.80
N LEU A 163 -14.28 -16.38 10.82
CA LEU A 163 -12.92 -16.90 11.02
C LEU A 163 -11.92 -15.85 11.52
N LEU A 164 -12.11 -14.57 11.17
CA LEU A 164 -11.26 -13.47 11.62
C LEU A 164 -11.55 -13.01 13.05
N ARG A 165 -12.77 -13.24 13.55
CA ARG A 165 -13.25 -12.69 14.83
C ARG A 165 -13.46 -13.72 15.92
N LEU A 166 -13.85 -14.94 15.56
CA LEU A 166 -14.14 -16.01 16.52
C LEU A 166 -12.97 -16.99 16.59
N PRO A 167 -12.76 -17.67 17.74
CA PRO A 167 -11.74 -18.71 17.89
C PRO A 167 -12.17 -20.02 17.20
N GLU A 168 -12.58 -19.92 15.94
CA GLU A 168 -13.07 -21.02 15.12
C GLU A 168 -12.05 -21.35 14.04
N GLY A 169 -11.94 -22.66 13.76
CA GLY A 169 -11.02 -23.19 12.75
C GLY A 169 -9.54 -23.08 13.16
N ASN A 170 -8.74 -24.02 12.65
CA ASN A 170 -7.29 -23.91 12.73
C ASN A 170 -6.78 -23.30 11.42
N VAL A 171 -6.69 -21.96 11.40
CA VAL A 171 -6.31 -21.19 10.20
C VAL A 171 -4.88 -21.49 9.74
N ASN A 172 -3.98 -21.73 10.70
CA ASN A 172 -2.60 -22.14 10.44
C ASN A 172 -2.52 -23.53 9.79
N ALA A 173 -3.35 -24.47 10.26
CA ALA A 173 -3.41 -25.79 9.65
C ALA A 173 -3.96 -25.74 8.22
N ARG A 174 -5.01 -24.93 7.98
CA ARG A 174 -5.56 -24.73 6.64
C ARG A 174 -4.56 -24.10 5.68
N LEU A 175 -3.82 -23.07 6.12
CA LEU A 175 -2.71 -22.52 5.33
C LEU A 175 -1.67 -23.60 5.00
N GLY A 176 -1.30 -24.43 5.98
CA GLY A 176 -0.38 -25.55 5.74
C GLY A 176 -0.92 -26.55 4.71
N ASP A 177 -2.21 -26.84 4.72
CA ASP A 177 -2.84 -27.73 3.74
C ASP A 177 -2.72 -27.14 2.32
N GLU A 178 -3.12 -25.88 2.10
CA GLU A 178 -3.08 -25.32 0.75
C GLU A 178 -1.64 -25.14 0.23
N LEU A 179 -0.67 -24.89 1.12
CA LEU A 179 0.75 -24.85 0.74
C LEU A 179 1.27 -26.22 0.29
N ASP A 180 0.80 -27.31 0.89
CA ASP A 180 1.12 -28.67 0.43
C ASP A 180 0.42 -28.99 -0.89
N GLU A 181 -0.81 -28.51 -1.10
CA GLU A 181 -1.54 -28.65 -2.36
C GLU A 181 -0.84 -27.87 -3.48
N LEU A 182 -0.40 -26.63 -3.23
CA LEU A 182 0.41 -25.84 -4.16
C LEU A 182 1.75 -26.52 -4.49
N ALA A 183 2.43 -27.08 -3.49
CA ALA A 183 3.64 -27.87 -3.72
C ALA A 183 3.34 -29.14 -4.54
N GLY A 184 2.16 -29.73 -4.34
CA GLY A 184 1.68 -30.86 -5.10
C GLY A 184 1.38 -30.51 -6.55
N ALA A 185 0.80 -29.33 -6.81
CA ALA A 185 0.49 -28.83 -8.15
C ALA A 185 1.78 -28.62 -8.95
N LEU A 186 2.79 -27.97 -8.36
CA LEU A 186 4.13 -27.84 -8.96
C LEU A 186 4.78 -29.20 -9.24
N ALA A 187 4.78 -30.11 -8.26
CA ALA A 187 5.38 -31.44 -8.42
C ALA A 187 4.56 -32.39 -9.32
N GLY A 188 3.38 -31.97 -9.79
CA GLY A 188 2.45 -32.80 -10.55
C GLY A 188 1.80 -33.94 -9.76
N THR A 189 1.90 -33.95 -8.44
CA THR A 189 1.29 -34.95 -7.54
C THR A 189 -0.12 -34.57 -7.09
N HIS A 190 -0.54 -33.33 -7.33
CA HIS A 190 -1.89 -32.82 -7.11
C HIS A 190 -2.37 -32.21 -8.42
N ARG A 191 -3.38 -32.80 -9.08
CA ARG A 191 -3.88 -32.35 -10.38
C ARG A 191 -5.39 -32.40 -10.46
N HIS A 192 -6.02 -31.34 -10.95
CA HIS A 192 -7.46 -31.29 -11.27
C HIS A 192 -7.71 -31.09 -12.75
N ILE A 193 -7.05 -30.11 -13.37
CA ILE A 193 -7.22 -29.76 -14.78
C ILE A 193 -5.89 -29.85 -15.51
N ASP A 194 -5.02 -28.88 -15.26
CA ASP A 194 -3.66 -28.78 -15.77
C ASP A 194 -2.81 -28.02 -14.75
N GLN A 195 -1.49 -28.10 -14.92
CA GLN A 195 -0.54 -27.58 -13.94
C GLN A 195 -0.70 -26.07 -13.70
N GLU A 196 -0.99 -25.29 -14.74
CA GLU A 196 -1.14 -23.84 -14.64
C GLU A 196 -2.42 -23.51 -13.84
N ALA A 197 -3.55 -24.10 -14.21
CA ALA A 197 -4.82 -23.91 -13.51
C ALA A 197 -4.77 -24.37 -12.04
N ASP A 198 -4.12 -25.50 -11.78
CA ASP A 198 -3.99 -26.06 -10.44
C ASP A 198 -3.08 -25.16 -9.57
N VAL A 199 -1.94 -24.69 -10.10
CA VAL A 199 -1.08 -23.72 -9.40
C VAL A 199 -1.81 -22.40 -9.14
N ALA A 200 -2.59 -21.88 -10.09
CA ALA A 200 -3.36 -20.66 -9.91
C ALA A 200 -4.37 -20.81 -8.76
N LEU A 201 -5.11 -21.93 -8.73
CA LEU A 201 -6.09 -22.23 -7.69
C LEU A 201 -5.41 -22.32 -6.31
N GLU A 202 -4.37 -23.15 -6.17
CA GLU A 202 -3.74 -23.37 -4.87
C GLU A 202 -2.92 -22.16 -4.39
N ALA A 203 -2.39 -21.34 -5.30
CA ALA A 203 -1.81 -20.06 -4.96
C ALA A 203 -2.86 -19.10 -4.39
N ALA A 204 -4.04 -19.00 -5.03
CA ALA A 204 -5.15 -18.17 -4.53
C ALA A 204 -5.60 -18.61 -3.12
N GLN A 205 -5.75 -19.91 -2.90
CA GLN A 205 -6.15 -20.45 -1.59
C GLN A 205 -5.06 -20.23 -0.53
N SER A 206 -3.78 -20.41 -0.89
CA SER A 206 -2.64 -20.10 -0.01
C SER A 206 -2.61 -18.62 0.39
N LEU A 207 -2.82 -17.71 -0.56
CA LEU A 207 -2.93 -16.26 -0.27
C LEU A 207 -4.09 -15.96 0.67
N TYR A 208 -5.28 -16.53 0.42
CA TYR A 208 -6.46 -16.36 1.26
C TYR A 208 -6.18 -16.70 2.73
N TRP A 209 -5.67 -17.92 3.00
CA TRP A 209 -5.43 -18.36 4.38
C TRP A 209 -4.28 -17.61 5.04
N LEU A 210 -3.26 -17.23 4.28
CA LEU A 210 -2.15 -16.45 4.80
C LEU A 210 -2.60 -15.05 5.22
N LEU A 211 -3.33 -14.34 4.36
CA LEU A 211 -3.86 -13.03 4.69
C LEU A 211 -4.84 -13.11 5.86
N LEU A 212 -5.69 -14.13 5.88
CA LEU A 212 -6.61 -14.38 7.00
C LEU A 212 -5.86 -14.56 8.32
N THR A 213 -4.79 -15.35 8.31
CA THR A 213 -3.94 -15.59 9.49
C THR A 213 -3.26 -14.30 9.95
N CYS A 214 -2.58 -13.58 9.04
CA CYS A 214 -1.91 -12.32 9.35
C CYS A 214 -2.88 -11.26 9.89
N VAL A 215 -4.04 -11.08 9.25
CA VAL A 215 -5.03 -10.07 9.67
C VAL A 215 -5.68 -10.44 11.01
N ARG A 216 -5.95 -11.73 11.26
CA ARG A 216 -6.46 -12.21 12.56
C ARG A 216 -5.52 -11.81 13.70
N ASP A 217 -4.21 -11.95 13.47
CA ASP A 217 -3.14 -11.58 14.41
C ASP A 217 -2.82 -10.08 14.43
N GLY A 218 -3.54 -9.26 13.66
CA GLY A 218 -3.40 -7.81 13.66
C GLY A 218 -2.18 -7.30 12.88
N VAL A 219 -1.60 -8.11 12.01
CA VAL A 219 -0.54 -7.68 11.09
C VAL A 219 -1.12 -6.67 10.10
N SER A 220 -0.46 -5.51 9.95
CA SER A 220 -0.85 -4.51 8.96
C SER A 220 -0.21 -4.75 7.60
N TRP A 221 -0.73 -4.09 6.57
CA TRP A 221 -0.15 -4.16 5.22
C TRP A 221 1.29 -3.61 5.20
N GLU A 222 1.58 -2.55 5.95
CA GLU A 222 2.91 -1.95 6.07
C GLU A 222 3.92 -2.90 6.69
N ALA A 223 3.47 -3.75 7.62
CA ALA A 223 4.31 -4.73 8.29
C ALA A 223 4.54 -5.99 7.44
N LEU A 224 3.53 -6.44 6.68
CA LEU A 224 3.62 -7.63 5.83
C LEU A 224 4.30 -7.36 4.48
N ARG A 225 4.10 -6.16 3.91
CA ARG A 225 4.60 -5.75 2.58
C ARG A 225 4.33 -6.78 1.47
N PRO A 226 3.06 -7.18 1.25
CA PRO A 226 2.71 -8.14 0.21
C PRO A 226 3.04 -7.63 -1.20
N ASP A 227 3.06 -6.32 -1.40
CA ASP A 227 3.53 -5.67 -2.62
C ASP A 227 4.96 -6.05 -2.98
N ARG A 228 5.87 -6.05 -1.99
CA ARG A 228 7.27 -6.42 -2.19
C ARG A 228 7.47 -7.92 -2.30
N ALA A 229 6.71 -8.69 -1.52
CA ALA A 229 6.84 -10.15 -1.53
C ALA A 229 6.41 -10.77 -2.87
N LEU A 230 5.35 -10.22 -3.46
CA LEU A 230 4.76 -10.72 -4.72
C LEU A 230 5.39 -10.10 -5.98
N ASP A 231 6.19 -9.05 -5.86
CA ASP A 231 6.90 -8.42 -6.99
C ASP A 231 8.20 -9.18 -7.35
N VAL A 232 8.02 -10.37 -7.91
CA VAL A 232 9.12 -11.29 -8.28
C VAL A 232 9.73 -10.97 -9.64
N ALA A 233 9.03 -10.21 -10.49
CA ALA A 233 9.50 -9.82 -11.82
C ALA A 233 10.79 -8.96 -11.77
N ALA A 234 11.05 -8.31 -10.64
CA ALA A 234 12.28 -7.56 -10.39
C ALA A 234 13.50 -8.43 -10.00
N SER A 235 13.30 -9.72 -9.67
CA SER A 235 14.37 -10.62 -9.22
C SER A 235 14.86 -11.53 -10.37
N ASN A 236 16.18 -11.54 -10.61
CA ASN A 236 16.82 -12.44 -11.60
C ASN A 236 16.94 -13.91 -11.11
N GLU A 237 16.40 -14.22 -9.94
CA GLU A 237 16.54 -15.52 -9.28
C GLU A 237 15.20 -16.27 -9.37
N ARG A 238 14.96 -16.93 -10.51
CA ARG A 238 13.87 -17.91 -10.63
C ARG A 238 14.29 -19.21 -9.97
N MET A 239 13.45 -19.70 -9.08
CA MET A 239 13.66 -20.99 -8.43
C MET A 239 13.09 -22.12 -9.29
N ASP A 240 13.79 -23.26 -9.30
CA ASP A 240 13.31 -24.48 -9.93
C ASP A 240 12.07 -25.05 -9.20
N GLU A 241 11.16 -25.68 -9.94
CA GLU A 241 9.89 -26.22 -9.41
C GLU A 241 10.09 -27.27 -8.31
N GLU A 242 11.14 -28.11 -8.39
CA GLU A 242 11.43 -29.12 -7.37
C GLU A 242 11.86 -28.46 -6.05
N LEU A 243 12.71 -27.43 -6.14
CA LEU A 243 13.13 -26.65 -4.98
C LEU A 243 11.94 -25.91 -4.36
N LEU A 244 11.10 -25.28 -5.18
CA LEU A 244 9.89 -24.59 -4.71
C LEU A 244 8.94 -25.54 -3.98
N ALA A 245 8.64 -26.70 -4.56
CA ALA A 245 7.78 -27.70 -3.93
C ALA A 245 8.36 -28.18 -2.58
N ARG A 246 9.68 -28.32 -2.45
CA ARG A 246 10.32 -28.67 -1.17
C ARG A 246 10.20 -27.55 -0.13
N LEU A 247 10.43 -26.30 -0.53
CA LEU A 247 10.35 -25.16 0.37
C LEU A 247 8.91 -24.86 0.82
N LEU A 248 7.93 -25.02 -0.08
CA LEU A 248 6.52 -24.90 0.24
C LEU A 248 6.09 -25.95 1.29
N ARG A 249 6.48 -27.23 1.12
CA ARG A 249 6.19 -28.28 2.11
C ARG A 249 6.87 -28.05 3.47
N GLU A 250 8.08 -27.49 3.46
CA GLU A 250 8.75 -27.09 4.71
C GLU A 250 8.01 -25.94 5.38
N THR A 251 7.65 -24.91 4.62
CA THR A 251 6.87 -23.76 5.09
C THR A 251 5.50 -24.19 5.62
N ALA A 252 4.83 -25.14 4.95
CA ALA A 252 3.57 -25.74 5.39
C ALA A 252 3.70 -26.39 6.77
N ARG A 253 4.76 -27.19 6.99
CA ARG A 253 5.04 -27.81 8.30
C ARG A 253 5.26 -26.76 9.39
N GLN A 254 6.01 -25.69 9.09
CA GLN A 254 6.26 -24.61 10.02
C GLN A 254 4.97 -23.88 10.43
N TRP A 255 4.07 -23.62 9.48
CA TRP A 255 2.77 -23.02 9.79
C TRP A 255 1.90 -23.92 10.66
N ARG A 256 1.83 -25.24 10.40
CA ARG A 256 0.99 -26.17 11.18
C ARG A 256 1.35 -26.25 12.66
N VAL A 257 2.64 -26.15 12.99
CA VAL A 257 3.13 -26.21 14.38
C VAL A 257 3.30 -24.83 15.01
N ARG A 258 2.96 -23.77 14.28
CA ARG A 258 3.05 -22.41 14.79
C ARG A 258 2.04 -22.19 15.91
N HIS A 259 2.54 -21.78 17.07
CA HIS A 259 1.74 -21.40 18.23
C HIS A 259 1.95 -19.92 18.56
N ASP A 260 0.86 -19.22 18.85
CA ASP A 260 0.88 -17.85 19.35
C ASP A 260 1.36 -17.85 20.80
N THR A 261 2.67 -17.83 20.98
CA THR A 261 3.29 -17.64 22.29
C THR A 261 4.24 -16.44 22.23
N PRO A 262 4.07 -15.44 23.12
CA PRO A 262 4.89 -14.22 23.14
C PRO A 262 6.39 -14.47 23.28
N ASP A 263 6.78 -15.63 23.81
CA ASP A 263 8.17 -15.98 24.17
C ASP A 263 8.83 -17.01 23.24
N SER A 264 8.22 -17.38 22.11
CA SER A 264 8.83 -18.40 21.24
C SER A 264 9.96 -17.83 20.36
N ALA A 265 11.03 -18.60 20.22
CA ALA A 265 12.13 -18.38 19.27
C ALA A 265 11.72 -18.48 17.78
N ASN A 266 10.43 -18.33 17.48
CA ASN A 266 9.89 -18.40 16.13
C ASN A 266 10.13 -17.09 15.37
N THR A 267 10.35 -17.21 14.07
CA THR A 267 10.36 -16.09 13.13
C THR A 267 9.07 -15.25 13.30
N PRO A 268 9.17 -13.91 13.44
CA PRO A 268 8.01 -13.03 13.54
C PRO A 268 6.98 -13.31 12.44
N ILE A 269 5.68 -13.21 12.75
CA ILE A 269 4.62 -13.53 11.77
C ILE A 269 4.71 -12.71 10.49
N THR A 270 5.16 -11.47 10.62
CA THR A 270 5.45 -10.58 9.49
C THR A 270 6.50 -11.16 8.56
N ALA A 271 7.64 -11.61 9.09
CA ALA A 271 8.73 -12.18 8.30
C ALA A 271 8.35 -13.55 7.70
N ALA A 272 7.69 -14.42 8.48
CA ALA A 272 7.21 -15.71 8.00
C ALA A 272 6.15 -15.53 6.90
N GLY A 273 5.21 -14.59 7.08
CA GLY A 273 4.20 -14.27 6.09
C GLY A 273 4.79 -13.69 4.82
N HIS A 274 5.75 -12.77 4.93
CA HIS A 274 6.45 -12.20 3.78
C HIS A 274 7.19 -13.29 2.97
N ALA A 275 7.93 -14.18 3.65
CA ALA A 275 8.62 -15.29 2.99
C ALA A 275 7.64 -16.27 2.32
N THR A 276 6.50 -16.54 2.95
CA THR A 276 5.45 -17.41 2.39
C THR A 276 4.84 -16.79 1.13
N LEU A 277 4.52 -15.48 1.15
CA LEU A 277 4.05 -14.76 -0.04
C LEU A 277 5.05 -14.85 -1.18
N HIS A 278 6.35 -14.69 -0.88
CA HIS A 278 7.39 -14.79 -1.89
C HIS A 278 7.48 -16.18 -2.53
N LEU A 279 7.36 -17.25 -1.74
CA LEU A 279 7.32 -18.62 -2.26
C LEU A 279 6.09 -18.88 -3.14
N VAL A 280 4.91 -18.37 -2.74
CA VAL A 280 3.69 -18.45 -3.56
C VAL A 280 3.89 -17.70 -4.88
N ALA A 281 4.50 -16.53 -4.84
CA ALA A 281 4.77 -15.74 -6.04
C ALA A 281 5.75 -16.43 -7.00
N GLN A 282 6.83 -17.03 -6.46
CA GLN A 282 7.77 -17.83 -7.24
C GLN A 282 7.09 -19.07 -7.85
N ALA A 283 6.16 -19.71 -7.13
CA ALA A 283 5.37 -20.83 -7.66
C ALA A 283 4.53 -20.41 -8.88
N CYS A 284 3.85 -19.25 -8.81
CA CYS A 284 3.13 -18.70 -9.96
C CYS A 284 4.06 -18.44 -11.15
N VAL A 285 5.18 -17.74 -10.92
CA VAL A 285 6.12 -17.37 -11.99
C VAL A 285 6.78 -18.58 -12.65
N ALA A 286 7.01 -19.66 -11.89
CA ALA A 286 7.59 -20.90 -12.40
C ALA A 286 6.76 -21.52 -13.54
N VAL A 287 5.42 -21.41 -13.46
CA VAL A 287 4.49 -21.91 -14.48
C VAL A 287 3.96 -20.81 -15.42
N GLY A 288 4.52 -19.60 -15.36
CA GLY A 288 4.16 -18.50 -16.26
C GLY A 288 2.97 -17.65 -15.82
N ILE A 289 2.51 -17.79 -14.57
CA ILE A 289 1.45 -16.96 -13.99
C ILE A 289 2.04 -15.71 -13.35
N GLU A 290 1.46 -14.56 -13.67
CA GLU A 290 1.77 -13.29 -13.01
C GLU A 290 1.08 -13.23 -11.63
N PRO A 291 1.81 -13.12 -10.49
CA PRO A 291 1.21 -13.13 -9.15
C PRO A 291 0.12 -12.06 -8.94
N ARG A 292 0.24 -10.92 -9.63
CA ARG A 292 -0.77 -9.85 -9.62
C ARG A 292 -2.13 -10.32 -10.14
N ASP A 293 -2.17 -11.30 -11.03
CA ASP A 293 -3.40 -11.82 -11.63
C ASP A 293 -4.21 -12.58 -10.57
N ILE A 294 -3.52 -13.39 -9.73
CA ILE A 294 -4.14 -14.07 -8.58
C ILE A 294 -4.79 -13.07 -7.61
N VAL A 295 -4.07 -11.99 -7.28
CA VAL A 295 -4.61 -10.93 -6.40
C VAL A 295 -5.81 -10.22 -7.04
N ARG A 296 -5.76 -9.98 -8.35
CA ARG A 296 -6.83 -9.33 -9.11
C ARG A 296 -8.10 -10.17 -9.09
N ASP A 297 -7.98 -11.47 -9.27
CA ASP A 297 -9.11 -12.40 -9.31
C ASP A 297 -9.78 -12.53 -7.94
N ASP A 298 -9.00 -12.63 -6.86
CA ASP A 298 -9.53 -12.59 -5.48
C ASP A 298 -10.27 -11.27 -5.21
N LEU A 299 -9.69 -10.14 -5.63
CA LEU A 299 -10.36 -8.83 -5.52
C LEU A 299 -11.66 -8.75 -6.32
N ALA A 300 -11.72 -9.34 -7.52
CA ALA A 300 -12.94 -9.41 -8.30
C ALA A 300 -14.02 -10.23 -7.59
N GLU A 301 -13.65 -11.28 -6.86
CA GLU A 301 -14.57 -12.01 -5.98
C GLU A 301 -15.03 -11.17 -4.78
N LEU A 302 -14.10 -10.53 -4.07
CA LEU A 302 -14.41 -9.67 -2.92
C LEU A 302 -15.37 -8.53 -3.31
N ARG A 303 -15.18 -7.90 -4.47
CA ARG A 303 -16.07 -6.83 -4.97
C ARG A 303 -17.49 -7.30 -5.27
N ARG A 304 -17.70 -8.60 -5.55
CA ARG A 304 -19.04 -9.18 -5.75
C ARG A 304 -19.80 -9.39 -4.45
N ARG A 305 -19.15 -9.23 -3.27
CA ARG A 305 -19.79 -9.44 -1.97
C ARG A 305 -20.54 -8.17 -1.53
N PRO A 306 -21.88 -8.19 -1.39
CA PRO A 306 -22.65 -6.98 -1.08
C PRO A 306 -22.25 -6.31 0.24
N TYR A 307 -21.85 -7.09 1.24
CA TYR A 307 -21.43 -6.57 2.54
C TYR A 307 -20.05 -5.89 2.53
N LEU A 308 -19.29 -5.98 1.43
CA LEU A 308 -18.04 -5.25 1.21
C LEU A 308 -18.24 -3.99 0.36
N GLU A 309 -19.45 -3.73 -0.12
CA GLU A 309 -19.74 -2.52 -0.92
C GLU A 309 -19.31 -1.23 -0.20
N PRO A 310 -19.57 -1.03 1.11
CA PRO A 310 -19.15 0.21 1.78
C PRO A 310 -17.63 0.38 1.82
N TYR A 311 -16.89 -0.72 1.92
CA TYR A 311 -15.43 -0.70 1.85
C TYR A 311 -14.96 -0.26 0.46
N PHE A 312 -15.46 -0.87 -0.61
CA PHE A 312 -15.04 -0.52 -1.97
C PHE A 312 -15.54 0.85 -2.42
N ALA A 313 -16.72 1.29 -1.98
CA ALA A 313 -17.22 2.64 -2.19
C ALA A 313 -16.30 3.69 -1.54
N SER A 314 -15.84 3.44 -0.30
CA SER A 314 -14.91 4.36 0.38
C SER A 314 -13.58 4.53 -0.35
N LEU A 315 -13.13 3.52 -1.11
CA LEU A 315 -11.93 3.60 -1.93
C LEU A 315 -12.14 4.42 -3.22
N ALA A 316 -13.36 4.47 -3.75
CA ALA A 316 -13.72 5.27 -4.91
C ALA A 316 -13.87 6.76 -4.55
N ASP A 317 -14.48 7.05 -3.39
CA ASP A 317 -14.60 8.42 -2.87
C ASP A 317 -13.21 9.01 -2.54
N ALA A 318 -12.28 8.18 -2.08
CA ALA A 318 -10.88 8.55 -1.89
C ALA A 318 -10.09 8.76 -3.21
N ARG A 319 -10.70 8.58 -4.40
CA ARG A 319 -10.10 8.89 -5.71
C ARG A 319 -10.62 10.19 -6.32
N THR A 320 -11.72 10.74 -5.80
CA THR A 320 -12.31 12.03 -6.24
C THR A 320 -11.79 13.24 -5.48
#